data_AF-A0A9D8HRM9-F1
#
_entry.id   AF-A0A9D8HRM9-F1
#
_cell.length_a   1.000
_cell.length_b   1.000
_cell.length_c   1.000
_cell.angle_alpha   90.00
_cell.angle_beta   90.00
_cell.angle_gamma   90.00
#
_symmetry.space_group_name_H-M   'P 1'
#
loop_
_entity.id
_entity.type
_entity.pdbx_description
1 polymer ?
#
loop_
_entity_poly.entity_id
_entity_poly.type
_entity_poly.pdbx_seq_one_letter_code
_entity_poly.pdbx_strand_id
1 'polypeptide(L)' 'MKYAIVVSIFKTEFGPIVFKGNLADNIKLASNLGYDAVEFAVKNPESVDIEG' A
#
# COMPACT_ATOMS: atom_id res chain seq x y z
N MET A 1 16.76 -9.13 9.09
CA MET A 1 16.57 -7.81 8.45
C MET A 1 15.09 -7.68 8.14
N LYS A 2 14.48 -6.50 8.32
CA LYS A 2 13.07 -6.27 8.00
C LYS A 2 12.95 -5.47 6.70
N TYR A 3 12.03 -5.83 5.82
CA TYR A 3 11.80 -5.16 4.54
C TYR A 3 10.44 -4.46 4.52
N ALA A 4 10.41 -3.21 4.06
CA ALA A 4 9.20 -2.42 3.91
C ALA A 4 9.02 -1.97 2.46
N ILE A 5 7.76 -1.82 2.03
CA ILE A 5 7.42 -1.32 0.68
C ILE A 5 6.42 -0.18 0.72
N VAL A 6 6.61 0.80 -0.16
CA VAL A 6 5.71 1.94 -0.30
C VAL A 6 4.60 1.60 -1.31
N VAL A 7 3.34 1.76 -0.89
CA VAL A 7 2.14 1.51 -1.71
C VAL A 7 1.37 2.80 -1.97
N SER A 8 0.78 2.92 -3.15
CA SER A 8 0.03 4.11 -3.58
C SER A 8 -1.46 3.81 -3.65
N ILE A 9 -2.21 4.27 -2.65
CA ILE A 9 -3.67 4.04 -2.61
C ILE A 9 -4.45 4.86 -3.65
N PHE A 10 -3.82 5.87 -4.24
CA PHE A 10 -4.41 6.68 -5.31
C PHE A 10 -3.79 6.33 -6.66
N LYS A 11 -4.55 6.55 -7.74
CA LYS A 11 -4.06 6.41 -9.11
C LYS A 11 -2.98 7.47 -9.35
N THR A 12 -1.72 7.10 -9.17
CA THR A 12 -0.59 7.98 -9.41
C THR A 12 -0.07 7.83 -10.84
N GLU A 13 0.35 8.95 -11.43
CA GLU A 13 1.11 8.94 -12.70
C GLU A 13 2.50 8.34 -12.48
N PHE A 14 3.07 8.55 -11.30
CA PHE A 14 4.39 8.05 -10.90
C PHE A 14 4.27 7.24 -9.60
N GLY A 15 4.36 5.92 -9.71
CA GLY A 15 4.28 4.99 -8.57
C GLY A 15 4.39 3.53 -9.04
N PRO A 16 4.84 2.60 -8.18
CA PRO A 16 4.96 1.19 -8.55
C PRO A 16 3.62 0.65 -9.06
N ILE A 17 3.63 0.10 -10.28
CA ILE A 17 2.42 -0.43 -10.95
C ILE A 17 1.72 -1.49 -10.09
N VAL A 18 2.51 -2.24 -9.32
CA VAL A 18 2.06 -3.35 -8.48
C VAL A 18 1.16 -2.93 -7.32
N PHE A 19 1.19 -1.66 -6.92
CA PHE A 19 0.48 -1.17 -5.73
C PHE A 19 -0.44 0.02 -6.03
N LYS A 20 -1.21 -0.08 -7.11
CA LYS A 20 -2.25 0.88 -7.47
C LYS A 20 -3.62 0.26 -7.19
N GLY A 21 -4.54 1.00 -6.57
CA GLY A 21 -5.90 0.52 -6.28
C GLY A 21 -6.14 0.25 -4.79
N ASN A 22 -6.86 -0.84 -4.47
CA ASN A 22 -7.31 -1.15 -3.11
C ASN A 22 -6.12 -1.45 -2.15
N LEU A 23 -6.08 -0.75 -1.01
CA LEU A 23 -5.04 -0.89 0.01
C LEU A 23 -4.96 -2.32 0.59
N ALA A 24 -6.09 -2.98 0.82
CA ALA A 24 -6.14 -4.32 1.40
C ALA A 24 -5.50 -5.37 0.47
N ASP A 25 -5.74 -5.29 -0.83
CA ASP A 25 -5.14 -6.19 -1.82
C ASP A 25 -3.63 -5.96 -1.93
N ASN A 26 -3.20 -4.70 -1.84
CA ASN A 26 -1.81 -4.30 -1.84
C ASN A 26 -1.05 -4.80 -0.60
N ILE A 27 -1.69 -4.80 0.58
CA ILE A 27 -1.11 -5.36 1.80
C ILE A 27 -0.94 -6.89 1.66
N LYS A 28 -1.95 -7.59 1.13
CA LYS A 28 -1.86 -9.04 0.86
C LYS A 28 -0.73 -9.36 -0.12
N LEU A 29 -0.59 -8.56 -1.18
CA LEU A 29 0.48 -8.71 -2.15
C LEU A 29 1.86 -8.46 -1.51
N ALA A 30 2.01 -7.40 -0.71
CA ALA A 30 3.25 -7.12 0.00
C ALA A 30 3.65 -8.27 0.93
N SER A 31 2.69 -8.84 1.66
CA SER A 31 2.92 -10.02 2.49
C SER A 31 3.37 -11.24 1.67
N ASN A 32 2.73 -11.49 0.52
CA ASN A 32 3.10 -12.61 -0.38
C ASN A 32 4.50 -12.44 -0.98
N LEU A 33 4.96 -11.19 -1.14
CA LEU A 33 6.30 -10.86 -1.63
C LEU A 33 7.38 -10.91 -0.52
N GLY A 34 6.99 -11.17 0.73
CA GLY A 34 7.91 -11.30 1.86
C GLY A 34 8.28 -9.98 2.52
N TYR A 35 7.49 -8.92 2.33
CA TYR A 35 7.65 -7.67 3.08
C TYR A 35 7.01 -7.79 4.46
N ASP A 36 7.70 -7.22 5.45
CA ASP A 36 7.24 -7.17 6.84
C ASP A 36 6.34 -5.97 7.12
N ALA A 37 6.39 -4.94 6.28
CA ALA A 37 5.65 -3.69 6.48
C ALA A 37 5.28 -3.00 5.16
N VAL A 38 4.24 -2.18 5.23
CA VAL A 38 3.75 -1.35 4.15
C VAL A 38 3.68 0.10 4.62
N GLU A 39 4.20 1.03 3.82
CA GLU A 39 4.08 2.47 4.02
C GLU A 39 3.21 3.07 2.92
N PHE A 40 2.34 4.03 3.26
CA PHE A 40 1.55 4.76 2.29
C PHE A 40 1.30 6.19 2.76
N ALA A 41 1.11 7.09 1.81
CA ALA A 41 0.84 8.50 2.07
C ALA A 41 -0.58 8.87 1.64
N VAL A 42 -1.29 9.57 2.52
CA VAL A 42 -2.69 9.98 2.29
C VAL A 42 -2.86 11.46 2.56
N LYS A 43 -3.67 12.11 1.71
CA LYS A 43 -3.98 13.54 1.89
C LYS A 43 -5.05 13.76 2.95
N ASN A 44 -6.09 12.92 2.97
CA ASN A 44 -7.14 12.93 3.99
C ASN A 44 -7.18 11.57 4.71
N PRO A 45 -6.82 11.48 5.99
CA PRO A 45 -6.88 10.24 6.76
C PRO A 45 -8.27 9.62 6.81
N GLU A 46 -9.34 10.42 6.80
CA GLU A 46 -10.73 9.92 6.85
C GLU A 46 -11.16 9.20 5.56
N SER A 47 -10.42 9.38 4.46
CA SER A 47 -10.70 8.69 3.19
C SER A 47 -10.12 7.28 3.12
N VAL A 48 -9.42 6.86 4.18
CA VAL A 48 -8.73 5.58 4.23
C VAL A 48 -9.65 4.56 4.88
N ASP A 49 -10.18 3.66 4.06
CA ASP A 49 -11.01 2.55 4.52
C ASP A 49 -10.11 1.37 4.93
N ILE A 50 -9.80 1.27 6.22
CA ILE A 50 -9.08 0.14 6.82
C ILE A 50 -10.03 -0.51 7.83
N GLU A 51 -10.71 -1.58 7.40
CA GLU A 51 -11.27 -2.54 8.34
C GLU A 51 -10.14 -3.46 8.81
N GLY A 52 -9.94 -3.52 10.13
CA GLY A 52 -8.88 -4.31 10.79
C GLY A 52 -9.23 -5.78 10.94
#